data_AF-A0A5B2VDD6-F1
#
_entry.id   AF-A0A5B2VDD6-F1
#
_cell.length_a   1.000
_cell.length_b   1.000
_cell.length_c   1.000
_cell.angle_alpha   90.00
_cell.angle_beta   90.00
_cell.angle_gamma   90.00
#
_symmetry.space_group_name_H-M   'P 1'
#
loop_
_entity.id
_entity.type
_entity.pdbx_description
1 polymer ?
#
loop_
_entity_poly.entity_id
_entity_poly.type
_entity_poly.pdbx_seq_one_letter_code
_entity_poly.pdbx_strand_id
1 'polypeptide(L)'
;MPALESLSPNPTLAPAPYPHGRSPERLSLALRAGTGAAHEAVEHATGLPGSVATLAEYRACLAGFARVIGPLEQSLRAVPGFAAYGICLDERARMPALRADLRHLGIDADALAPVSPPRLGDLAAGLGALYVVEGSVLGGRVILDALSGRLGDEIAAAAAFFGGRGPRTGLLWQTFRAALDRFGEDHPGRASDVIAGAERTFDAFTAAFRAHPIAGGQP
;
A
#
# COMPACT_ATOMS: atom_id res chain seq x y z
N MET A 1 -25.75 5.53 81.00
CA MET A 1 -24.89 4.35 81.23
C MET A 1 -25.34 3.26 80.26
N PRO A 2 -24.42 2.64 79.50
CA PRO A 2 -23.88 3.01 78.18
C PRO A 2 -24.71 2.39 77.01
N ALA A 3 -25.02 3.16 75.95
CA ALA A 3 -24.24 3.39 74.70
C ALA A 3 -24.31 2.21 73.70
N LEU A 4 -25.26 2.33 72.75
CA LEU A 4 -25.40 1.55 71.53
C LEU A 4 -24.35 2.03 70.51
N GLU A 5 -23.34 1.21 70.22
CA GLU A 5 -22.35 1.52 69.19
C GLU A 5 -22.87 1.13 67.80
N SER A 6 -23.07 2.20 67.03
CA SER A 6 -23.40 2.31 65.62
C SER A 6 -22.42 1.55 64.72
N LEU A 7 -22.95 0.61 63.91
CA LEU A 7 -22.28 0.04 62.75
C LEU A 7 -22.09 1.14 61.69
N SER A 8 -20.87 1.67 61.56
CA SER A 8 -20.48 2.49 60.41
C SER A 8 -20.28 1.63 59.15
N PRO A 9 -20.72 2.10 57.97
CA PRO A 9 -20.53 1.37 56.72
C PRO A 9 -19.05 1.39 56.30
N ASN A 10 -18.60 0.22 55.83
CA ASN A 10 -17.30 0.02 55.19
C ASN A 10 -17.19 0.95 53.97
N PRO A 11 -16.20 1.87 53.90
CA PRO A 11 -16.00 2.67 52.70
C PRO A 11 -15.47 1.76 51.59
N THR A 12 -16.34 1.49 50.61
CA THR A 12 -15.99 0.89 49.32
C THR A 12 -14.72 1.54 48.78
N LEU A 13 -13.64 0.78 48.73
CA LEU A 13 -12.43 1.15 48.02
C LEU A 13 -12.82 1.27 46.53
N ALA A 14 -12.94 2.50 46.02
CA ALA A 14 -13.08 2.72 44.59
C ALA A 14 -11.87 2.05 43.89
N PRO A 15 -12.06 1.32 42.78
CA PRO A 15 -10.93 0.81 42.02
C PRO A 15 -10.09 2.01 41.57
N ALA A 16 -8.77 1.91 41.75
CA ALA A 16 -7.84 2.91 41.24
C ALA A 16 -8.12 3.16 39.74
N PRO A 17 -8.05 4.41 39.25
CA PRO A 17 -8.19 4.66 37.83
C PRO A 17 -7.12 3.84 37.11
N TYR A 18 -7.55 2.95 36.22
CA TYR A 18 -6.64 2.26 35.30
C TYR A 18 -5.75 3.33 34.66
N PRO A 19 -4.41 3.17 34.67
CA PRO A 19 -3.58 4.10 33.93
C PRO A 19 -4.13 4.13 32.51
N HIS A 20 -4.35 5.32 31.97
CA HIS A 20 -4.66 5.50 30.55
C HIS A 20 -3.43 5.03 29.76
N GLY A 21 -3.27 3.71 29.64
CA GLY A 21 -2.39 3.07 28.71
C GLY A 21 -2.86 3.54 27.35
N ARG A 22 -2.02 4.36 26.72
CA ARG A 22 -2.17 4.78 25.33
C ARG A 22 -2.68 3.56 24.55
N SER A 23 -3.85 3.64 23.93
CA SER A 23 -4.30 2.58 23.02
C SER A 23 -3.12 2.24 22.12
N PRO A 24 -2.74 0.95 21.95
CA PRO A 24 -1.58 0.60 21.13
C PRO A 24 -1.73 1.33 19.80
N GLU A 25 -0.70 2.09 19.43
CA GLU A 25 -0.73 2.90 18.23
C GLU A 25 -1.05 1.98 17.04
N ARG A 26 -2.14 2.28 16.33
CA ARG A 26 -2.56 1.43 15.21
C ARG A 26 -1.44 1.38 14.19
N LEU A 27 -0.98 0.18 13.85
CA LEU A 27 0.16 -0.02 12.96
C LEU A 27 -0.07 0.62 11.59
N SER A 28 -1.32 0.64 11.11
CA SER A 28 -1.69 1.35 9.87
C SER A 28 -1.47 2.87 9.93
N LEU A 29 -1.61 3.50 11.10
CA LEU A 29 -1.31 4.93 11.30
C LEU A 29 0.19 5.16 11.41
N ALA A 30 0.91 4.30 12.15
CA ALA A 30 2.36 4.35 12.27
C ALA A 30 3.04 4.21 10.90
N LEU A 31 2.54 3.30 10.04
CA LEU A 31 3.01 3.17 8.65
C LEU A 31 2.78 4.45 7.85
N ARG A 32 1.57 5.02 7.91
CA ARG A 32 1.26 6.28 7.21
C ARG A 32 2.19 7.41 7.63
N ALA A 33 2.46 7.54 8.92
CA ALA A 33 3.37 8.55 9.46
C ALA A 33 4.83 8.26 9.06
N GLY A 34 5.26 7.00 9.16
CA GLY A 34 6.63 6.57 8.91
C GLY A 34 7.04 6.60 7.44
N THR A 35 6.10 6.49 6.49
CA THR A 35 6.43 6.40 5.05
C THR A 35 6.13 7.67 4.25
N GLY A 36 5.87 8.80 4.91
CA GLY A 36 5.52 10.06 4.24
C GLY A 36 6.58 10.52 3.23
N ALA A 37 7.84 10.61 3.67
CA ALA A 37 8.94 11.03 2.80
C ALA A 37 9.19 10.05 1.64
N ALA A 38 9.05 8.74 1.87
CA ALA A 38 9.21 7.73 0.83
C ALA A 38 8.07 7.79 -0.22
N HIS A 39 6.84 8.12 0.22
CA HIS A 39 5.72 8.38 -0.67
C HIS A 39 5.97 9.61 -1.55
N GLU A 40 6.38 10.73 -0.95
CA GLU A 40 6.75 11.96 -1.68
C GLU A 40 7.87 11.71 -2.69
N ALA A 41 8.85 10.86 -2.36
CA ALA A 41 9.93 10.50 -3.28
C ALA A 41 9.42 9.79 -4.53
N VAL A 42 8.43 8.89 -4.41
CA VAL A 42 7.78 8.24 -5.56
C VAL A 42 6.92 9.24 -6.34
N GLU A 43 6.18 10.13 -5.67
CA GLU A 43 5.43 11.19 -6.35
C GLU A 43 6.35 12.09 -7.18
N HIS A 44 7.50 12.48 -6.64
CA HIS A 44 8.48 13.26 -7.36
C HIS A 44 9.13 12.48 -8.51
N ALA A 45 9.51 11.21 -8.29
CA ALA A 45 10.12 10.37 -9.31
C ALA A 45 9.17 10.06 -10.48
N THR A 46 7.87 9.94 -10.19
CA THR A 46 6.84 9.69 -11.22
C THR A 46 6.34 10.97 -11.86
N GLY A 47 6.20 12.07 -11.11
CA GLY A 47 5.58 13.31 -11.55
C GLY A 47 4.08 13.19 -11.89
N LEU A 48 3.41 12.12 -11.45
CA LEU A 48 2.02 11.86 -11.83
C LEU A 48 1.03 12.82 -11.16
N PRO A 49 -0.09 13.15 -11.83
CA PRO A 49 -0.42 12.83 -13.23
C PRO A 49 0.21 13.83 -14.24
N GLY A 50 1.02 14.79 -13.78
CA GLY A 50 1.56 15.87 -14.61
C GLY A 50 2.57 15.42 -15.67
N SER A 51 3.31 14.35 -15.41
CA SER A 51 4.34 13.78 -16.30
C SER A 51 3.82 13.03 -17.52
N VAL A 52 2.50 12.86 -17.65
CA VAL A 52 1.87 12.12 -18.76
C VAL A 52 0.98 13.07 -19.57
N ALA A 53 1.49 13.57 -20.68
CA ALA A 53 0.75 14.41 -21.62
C ALA A 53 0.37 13.67 -22.91
N THR A 54 1.03 12.56 -23.22
CA THR A 54 0.88 11.79 -24.45
C THR A 54 0.64 10.31 -24.18
N LEU A 55 0.14 9.58 -25.19
CA LEU A 55 0.01 8.13 -25.14
C LEU A 55 1.37 7.42 -24.96
N ALA A 56 2.46 7.98 -25.51
CA ALA A 56 3.80 7.44 -25.35
C ALA A 56 4.26 7.48 -23.88
N GLU A 57 4.00 8.59 -23.19
CA GLU A 57 4.29 8.73 -21.76
C GLU A 57 3.36 7.85 -20.92
N TYR A 58 2.10 7.68 -21.32
CA TYR A 58 1.19 6.76 -20.64
C TYR A 58 1.68 5.31 -20.71
N ARG A 59 2.17 4.88 -21.88
CA ARG A 59 2.82 3.59 -22.09
C ARG A 59 4.06 3.43 -21.21
N ALA A 60 4.93 4.45 -21.18
CA ALA A 60 6.12 4.46 -20.34
C ALA A 60 5.78 4.35 -18.85
N CYS A 61 4.73 5.06 -18.42
CA CYS A 61 4.18 5.00 -17.07
C CYS A 61 3.74 3.59 -16.68
N LEU A 62 2.85 2.97 -17.45
CA LEU A 62 2.38 1.60 -17.18
C LEU A 62 3.52 0.58 -17.22
N ALA A 63 4.47 0.73 -18.16
CA ALA A 63 5.65 -0.12 -18.22
C ALA A 63 6.52 0.04 -16.96
N GLY A 64 6.71 1.26 -16.45
CA GLY A 64 7.40 1.53 -15.18
C GLY A 64 6.76 0.79 -14.01
N PHE A 65 5.44 0.85 -13.88
CA PHE A 65 4.72 0.08 -12.86
C PHE A 65 4.88 -1.44 -13.03
N ALA A 66 4.77 -1.96 -14.26
CA ALA A 66 4.90 -3.38 -14.55
C ALA A 66 6.27 -3.95 -14.15
N ARG A 67 7.36 -3.19 -14.39
CA ARG A 67 8.72 -3.58 -14.00
C ARG A 67 8.88 -3.84 -12.51
N VAL A 68 8.11 -3.15 -11.67
CA VAL A 68 8.15 -3.27 -10.20
C VAL A 68 7.13 -4.28 -9.70
N ILE A 69 5.88 -4.17 -10.16
CA ILE A 69 4.75 -4.94 -9.64
C ILE A 69 4.92 -6.44 -9.88
N GLY A 70 5.39 -6.86 -11.05
CA GLY A 70 5.59 -8.28 -11.37
C GLY A 70 6.53 -8.98 -10.36
N PRO A 71 7.79 -8.53 -10.25
CA PRO A 71 8.74 -9.07 -9.27
C PRO A 71 8.28 -8.91 -7.82
N LEU A 72 7.65 -7.78 -7.47
CA LEU A 72 7.14 -7.54 -6.11
C LEU A 72 6.07 -8.55 -5.71
N GLU A 73 5.11 -8.84 -6.60
CA GLU A 73 4.09 -9.85 -6.33
C GLU A 73 4.69 -11.25 -6.16
N GLN A 74 5.76 -11.58 -6.90
CA GLN A 74 6.48 -12.83 -6.72
C GLN A 74 7.14 -12.90 -5.32
N SER A 75 7.80 -11.81 -4.89
CA SER A 75 8.33 -11.71 -3.53
C SER A 75 7.25 -11.83 -2.46
N LEU A 76 6.08 -11.22 -2.66
CA LEU A 76 4.95 -11.33 -1.73
C LEU A 76 4.44 -12.77 -1.64
N ARG A 77 4.31 -13.48 -2.76
CA ARG A 77 3.88 -14.90 -2.77
C ARG A 77 4.88 -15.83 -2.08
N ALA A 78 6.16 -15.47 -2.02
CA ALA A 78 7.18 -16.24 -1.31
C ALA A 78 7.13 -16.05 0.22
N VAL A 79 6.45 -15.03 0.72
CA VAL A 79 6.33 -14.76 2.16
C VAL A 79 5.14 -15.54 2.75
N PRO A 80 5.37 -16.41 3.75
CA PRO A 80 4.30 -17.15 4.40
C PRO A 80 3.50 -16.27 5.38
N GLY A 81 2.29 -16.72 5.73
CA GLY A 81 1.54 -16.19 6.88
C GLY A 81 0.45 -15.16 6.56
N PHE A 82 0.35 -14.65 5.32
CA PHE A 82 -0.75 -13.74 4.93
C PHE A 82 -2.14 -14.32 5.19
N ALA A 83 -2.33 -15.61 4.87
CA ALA A 83 -3.60 -16.30 5.05
C ALA A 83 -4.03 -16.39 6.53
N ALA A 84 -3.07 -16.49 7.47
CA ALA A 84 -3.37 -16.45 8.90
C ALA A 84 -4.00 -15.12 9.33
N TYR A 85 -3.73 -14.05 8.56
CA TYR A 85 -4.33 -12.74 8.75
C TYR A 85 -5.55 -12.48 7.84
N GLY A 86 -6.06 -13.50 7.15
CA GLY A 86 -7.20 -13.36 6.23
C GLY A 86 -6.87 -12.57 4.96
N ILE A 87 -5.58 -12.48 4.61
CA ILE A 87 -5.11 -11.79 3.41
C ILE A 87 -4.94 -12.81 2.28
N CYS A 88 -5.80 -12.71 1.26
CA CYS A 88 -5.64 -13.43 -0.01
C CYS A 88 -4.86 -12.55 -0.99
N LEU A 89 -3.66 -13.00 -1.40
CA LEU A 89 -2.82 -12.23 -2.33
C LEU A 89 -3.39 -12.22 -3.76
N ASP A 90 -4.09 -13.27 -4.18
CA ASP A 90 -4.64 -13.34 -5.55
C ASP A 90 -5.76 -12.32 -5.77
N GLU A 91 -6.57 -12.04 -4.75
CA GLU A 91 -7.56 -10.95 -4.80
C GLU A 91 -6.93 -9.56 -4.85
N ARG A 92 -5.64 -9.48 -4.53
CA ARG A 92 -4.86 -8.24 -4.44
C ARG A 92 -3.88 -8.07 -5.61
N ALA A 93 -3.79 -9.05 -6.50
CA ALA A 93 -2.93 -8.98 -7.67
C ALA A 93 -3.29 -7.76 -8.55
N ARG A 94 -2.25 -7.08 -9.03
CA ARG A 94 -2.29 -5.89 -9.88
C ARG A 94 -1.73 -6.17 -11.27
N MET A 95 -0.82 -7.14 -11.37
CA MET A 95 -0.21 -7.52 -12.64
C MET A 95 -1.23 -7.94 -13.72
N PRO A 96 -2.35 -8.66 -13.42
CA PRO A 96 -3.35 -8.95 -14.43
C PRO A 96 -3.95 -7.69 -15.09
N ALA A 97 -4.22 -6.65 -14.31
CA ALA A 97 -4.73 -5.38 -14.82
C ALA A 97 -3.68 -4.64 -15.67
N LEU A 98 -2.43 -4.59 -15.21
CA LEU A 98 -1.32 -4.02 -15.99
C LEU A 98 -1.09 -4.75 -17.32
N ARG A 99 -1.13 -6.09 -17.32
CA ARG A 99 -1.02 -6.89 -18.55
C ARG A 99 -2.16 -6.59 -19.51
N ALA A 100 -3.38 -6.43 -19.00
CA ALA A 100 -4.53 -6.10 -19.83
C ALA A 100 -4.35 -4.75 -20.52
N ASP A 101 -3.96 -3.71 -19.77
CA ASP A 101 -3.75 -2.36 -20.31
C ASP A 101 -2.57 -2.32 -21.28
N LEU A 102 -1.41 -2.89 -20.90
CA LEU A 102 -0.23 -2.95 -21.77
C LEU A 102 -0.51 -3.70 -23.07
N ARG A 103 -1.24 -4.83 -23.01
CA ARG A 103 -1.65 -5.58 -24.20
C ARG A 103 -2.61 -4.77 -25.07
N HIS A 104 -3.54 -4.03 -24.49
CA HIS A 104 -4.43 -3.15 -25.26
C HIS A 104 -3.62 -2.07 -26.01
N LEU A 105 -2.54 -1.60 -25.38
CA LEU A 105 -1.61 -0.68 -25.99
C LEU A 105 -0.67 -1.39 -27.00
N GLY A 106 -0.59 -2.72 -27.05
CA GLY A 106 0.34 -3.43 -27.94
C GLY A 106 1.76 -3.52 -27.39
N ILE A 107 1.91 -3.46 -26.06
CA ILE A 107 3.16 -3.74 -25.35
C ILE A 107 3.06 -5.10 -24.69
N ASP A 108 4.06 -5.94 -24.92
CA ASP A 108 4.20 -7.19 -24.18
C ASP A 108 4.85 -6.92 -22.83
N ALA A 109 4.11 -7.18 -21.74
CA ALA A 109 4.60 -6.99 -20.38
C ALA A 109 5.74 -7.96 -20.03
N ASP A 110 5.79 -9.16 -20.64
CA ASP A 110 6.83 -10.15 -20.38
C ASP A 110 8.17 -9.80 -21.02
N ALA A 111 8.16 -8.91 -22.02
CA ALA A 111 9.36 -8.39 -22.66
C ALA A 111 9.99 -7.23 -21.88
N LEU A 112 9.33 -6.69 -20.85
CA LEU A 112 9.86 -5.59 -20.04
C LEU A 112 10.93 -6.11 -19.09
N ALA A 113 12.12 -5.51 -19.14
CA ALA A 113 13.19 -5.83 -18.19
C ALA A 113 12.74 -5.53 -16.75
N PRO A 114 12.63 -6.54 -15.86
CA PRO A 114 12.16 -6.33 -14.49
C PRO A 114 13.21 -5.55 -13.68
N VAL A 115 12.74 -4.80 -12.69
CA VAL A 115 13.65 -4.28 -11.65
C VAL A 115 13.81 -5.31 -10.54
N SER A 116 14.94 -5.24 -9.82
CA SER A 116 15.15 -6.10 -8.66
C SER A 116 14.06 -5.85 -7.62
N PRO A 117 13.30 -6.88 -7.19
CA PRO A 117 12.26 -6.67 -6.20
C PRO A 117 12.87 -6.36 -4.84
N PRO A 118 12.13 -5.66 -3.95
CA PRO A 118 12.55 -5.57 -2.56
C PRO A 118 12.62 -6.98 -1.96
N ARG A 119 13.65 -7.24 -1.16
CA ARG A 119 13.73 -8.46 -0.36
C ARG A 119 12.75 -8.36 0.80
N LEU A 120 11.79 -9.28 0.82
CA LEU A 120 10.79 -9.43 1.88
C LEU A 120 11.17 -10.68 2.66
N GLY A 121 11.85 -10.50 3.81
CA GLY A 121 12.41 -11.62 4.58
C GLY A 121 11.35 -12.39 5.38
N ASP A 122 10.23 -11.75 5.70
CA ASP A 122 9.17 -12.32 6.53
C ASP A 122 7.83 -11.58 6.32
N LEU A 123 6.82 -12.01 7.09
CA LEU A 123 5.48 -11.45 7.04
C LEU A 123 5.43 -9.96 7.39
N ALA A 124 6.26 -9.50 8.35
CA ALA A 124 6.29 -8.08 8.73
C ALA A 124 6.70 -7.22 7.52
N ALA A 125 7.83 -7.57 6.88
CA ALA A 125 8.26 -6.89 5.67
C ALA A 125 7.23 -7.02 4.54
N GLY A 126 6.59 -8.19 4.40
CA GLY A 126 5.55 -8.44 3.41
C GLY A 126 4.31 -7.56 3.60
N LEU A 127 3.85 -7.35 4.83
CA LEU A 127 2.73 -6.47 5.16
C LEU A 127 3.05 -5.01 4.83
N GLY A 128 4.29 -4.56 5.09
CA GLY A 128 4.76 -3.24 4.70
C GLY A 128 4.72 -3.04 3.17
N ALA A 129 5.24 -4.01 2.43
CA ALA A 129 5.22 -3.97 0.98
C ALA A 129 3.79 -3.98 0.41
N LEU A 130 2.91 -4.81 0.97
CA LEU A 130 1.50 -4.86 0.56
C LEU A 130 0.76 -3.56 0.91
N TYR A 131 1.12 -2.87 1.99
CA TYR A 131 0.58 -1.54 2.32
C TYR A 131 0.82 -0.53 1.21
N VAL A 132 2.03 -0.49 0.64
CA VAL A 132 2.37 0.41 -0.49
C VAL A 132 1.50 0.10 -1.72
N VAL A 133 1.37 -1.19 -2.05
CA VAL A 133 0.58 -1.62 -3.22
C VAL A 133 -0.91 -1.34 -3.03
N GLU A 134 -1.48 -1.68 -1.88
CA GLU A 134 -2.90 -1.44 -1.60
C GLU A 134 -3.23 0.06 -1.51
N GLY A 135 -2.31 0.86 -0.94
CA GLY A 135 -2.45 2.31 -0.86
C GLY A 135 -2.45 2.98 -2.24
N SER A 136 -1.61 2.50 -3.17
CA SER A 136 -1.52 3.07 -4.52
C SER A 136 -2.78 2.84 -5.35
N VAL A 137 -3.59 1.81 -5.04
CA VAL A 137 -4.88 1.56 -5.71
C VAL A 137 -5.88 2.71 -5.47
N LEU A 138 -5.86 3.33 -4.28
CA LEU A 138 -6.75 4.45 -3.96
C LEU A 138 -6.36 5.72 -4.72
N GLY A 139 -5.07 6.04 -4.77
CA GLY A 139 -4.55 7.18 -5.54
C GLY A 139 -4.70 7.01 -7.05
N GLY A 140 -4.69 5.75 -7.51
CA GLY A 140 -4.82 5.42 -8.93
C GLY A 140 -6.08 5.98 -9.58
N ARG A 141 -7.21 6.05 -8.86
CA ARG A 141 -8.44 6.60 -9.44
C ARG A 141 -8.32 8.09 -9.74
N VAL A 142 -7.70 8.85 -8.84
CA VAL A 142 -7.45 10.29 -9.03
C VAL A 142 -6.53 10.51 -10.22
N ILE A 143 -5.49 9.68 -10.35
CA ILE A 143 -4.59 9.70 -11.52
C ILE A 143 -5.38 9.40 -12.79
N LEU A 144 -6.20 8.34 -12.81
CA LEU A 144 -7.00 7.98 -13.98
C LEU A 144 -7.95 9.09 -14.40
N ASP A 145 -8.65 9.72 -13.45
CA ASP A 145 -9.60 10.79 -13.75
C ASP A 145 -8.87 11.99 -14.39
N ALA A 146 -7.70 12.37 -13.87
CA ALA A 146 -6.87 13.42 -14.44
C ALA A 146 -6.33 13.08 -15.84
N LEU A 147 -5.89 11.84 -16.06
CA LEU A 147 -5.36 11.39 -17.35
C LEU A 147 -6.48 11.24 -18.39
N SER A 148 -7.65 10.76 -17.99
CA SER A 148 -8.82 10.62 -18.88
C SER A 148 -9.30 11.98 -19.38
N GLY A 149 -9.24 13.01 -18.53
CA GLY A 149 -9.53 14.38 -18.95
C GLY A 149 -8.54 14.96 -19.98
N ARG A 150 -7.32 14.40 -20.08
CA ARG A 150 -6.25 14.88 -20.98
C ARG A 150 -6.12 14.04 -22.25
N LEU A 151 -6.17 12.72 -22.12
CA LEU A 151 -5.93 11.76 -23.21
C LEU A 151 -7.24 11.15 -23.76
N GLY A 152 -8.35 11.29 -23.04
CA GLY A 152 -9.67 10.86 -23.50
C GLY A 152 -9.70 9.40 -23.95
N ASP A 153 -10.21 9.19 -25.16
CA ASP A 153 -10.46 7.87 -25.74
C ASP A 153 -9.17 7.05 -25.96
N GLU A 154 -8.00 7.69 -26.07
CA GLU A 154 -6.73 7.01 -26.32
C GLU A 154 -6.34 6.02 -25.20
N ILE A 155 -6.81 6.27 -23.98
CA ILE A 155 -6.52 5.41 -22.81
C ILE A 155 -7.77 4.72 -22.26
N ALA A 156 -8.96 4.98 -22.81
CA ALA A 156 -10.23 4.51 -22.26
C ALA A 156 -10.30 2.98 -22.12
N ALA A 157 -9.72 2.26 -23.08
CA ALA A 157 -9.67 0.80 -23.07
C ALA A 157 -8.38 0.22 -22.43
N ALA A 158 -7.52 1.07 -21.87
CA ALA A 158 -6.30 0.71 -21.15
C ALA A 158 -6.28 1.30 -19.72
N ALA A 159 -7.44 1.34 -19.06
CA ALA A 159 -7.65 1.99 -17.77
C ALA A 159 -7.77 1.03 -16.56
N ALA A 160 -7.58 -0.28 -16.75
CA ALA A 160 -7.86 -1.29 -15.72
C ALA A 160 -6.97 -1.16 -14.49
N PHE A 161 -5.69 -0.84 -14.66
CA PHE A 161 -4.73 -0.70 -13.58
C PHE A 161 -5.10 0.48 -12.68
N PHE A 162 -5.15 1.70 -13.21
CA PHE A 162 -5.50 2.88 -12.42
C PHE A 162 -6.98 2.92 -12.02
N GLY A 163 -7.86 2.19 -12.72
CA GLY A 163 -9.27 2.01 -12.37
C GLY A 163 -9.51 1.21 -11.08
N GLY A 164 -8.48 0.62 -10.51
CA GLY A 164 -8.55 -0.05 -9.21
C GLY A 164 -9.23 -1.41 -9.28
N ARG A 165 -10.09 -1.71 -8.28
CA ARG A 165 -10.86 -2.97 -8.19
C ARG A 165 -12.37 -2.69 -8.13
N GLY A 166 -12.80 -1.63 -8.80
CA GLY A 166 -14.19 -1.17 -8.80
C GLY A 166 -14.73 -0.96 -7.37
N PRO A 167 -15.98 -1.39 -7.08
CA PRO A 167 -16.59 -1.23 -5.76
C PRO A 167 -15.82 -1.92 -4.61
N ARG A 168 -14.97 -2.91 -4.91
CA ARG A 168 -14.21 -3.65 -3.90
C ARG A 168 -12.98 -2.89 -3.40
N THR A 169 -12.56 -1.81 -4.05
CA THR A 169 -11.33 -1.08 -3.70
C THR A 169 -11.32 -0.62 -2.24
N GLY A 170 -12.38 0.07 -1.80
CA GLY A 170 -12.48 0.55 -0.41
C GLY A 170 -12.56 -0.59 0.61
N LEU A 171 -13.30 -1.66 0.29
CA LEU A 171 -13.43 -2.83 1.15
C LEU A 171 -12.10 -3.57 1.33
N LEU A 172 -11.36 -3.80 0.25
CA LEU A 172 -10.06 -4.48 0.29
C LEU A 172 -9.03 -3.66 1.06
N TRP A 173 -9.06 -2.34 0.95
CA TRP A 173 -8.23 -1.45 1.76
C TRP A 173 -8.60 -1.51 3.25
N GLN A 174 -9.89 -1.45 3.57
CA GLN A 174 -10.35 -1.50 4.96
C GLN A 174 -10.00 -2.83 5.63
N THR A 175 -10.28 -3.94 4.96
CA THR A 175 -9.97 -5.29 5.47
C THR A 175 -8.46 -5.50 5.63
N PHE A 176 -7.64 -4.97 4.71
CA PHE A 176 -6.19 -5.01 4.87
C PHE A 176 -5.70 -4.22 6.07
N ARG A 177 -6.18 -2.98 6.28
CA ARG A 177 -5.80 -2.18 7.45
C ARG A 177 -6.17 -2.87 8.76
N ALA A 178 -7.35 -3.49 8.84
CA ALA A 178 -7.75 -4.24 10.02
C ALA A 178 -6.82 -5.44 10.28
N ALA A 179 -6.42 -6.16 9.23
CA ALA A 179 -5.47 -7.27 9.34
C ALA A 179 -4.07 -6.79 9.78
N LEU A 180 -3.63 -5.64 9.26
CA LEU A 180 -2.38 -4.99 9.63
C LEU A 180 -2.38 -4.52 11.08
N ASP A 181 -3.47 -3.89 11.54
CA ASP A 181 -3.60 -3.46 12.94
C ASP A 181 -3.59 -4.67 13.89
N ARG A 182 -4.29 -5.76 13.54
CA ARG A 182 -4.24 -7.03 14.31
C ARG A 182 -2.82 -7.61 14.36
N PHE A 183 -2.08 -7.60 13.25
CA PHE A 183 -0.68 -8.02 13.27
C PHE A 183 0.16 -7.19 14.25
N GLY A 184 -0.07 -5.87 14.31
CA GLY A 184 0.59 -5.00 15.28
C GLY A 184 0.26 -5.34 16.74
N GLU A 185 -1.00 -5.71 17.02
CA GLU A 185 -1.45 -6.17 18.34
C GLU A 185 -0.82 -7.51 18.73
N ASP A 186 -0.78 -8.47 17.80
CA ASP A 186 -0.17 -9.79 18.00
C ASP A 186 1.36 -9.71 18.15
N HIS A 187 1.98 -8.66 17.60
CA HIS A 187 3.44 -8.50 17.52
C HIS A 187 3.92 -7.07 17.84
N PRO A 188 3.80 -6.59 19.10
CA PRO A 188 3.98 -5.18 19.48
C PRO A 188 5.40 -4.59 19.32
N GLY A 189 6.39 -5.38 18.86
CA GLY A 189 7.76 -4.93 18.56
C GLY A 189 8.14 -4.95 17.09
N ARG A 190 7.22 -5.31 16.18
CA ARG A 190 7.53 -5.54 14.76
C ARG A 190 7.21 -4.36 13.84
N ALA A 191 6.77 -3.23 14.40
CA ALA A 191 6.36 -2.05 13.61
C ALA A 191 7.49 -1.53 12.70
N SER A 192 8.73 -1.49 13.19
CA SER A 192 9.90 -1.06 12.41
C SER A 192 10.16 -1.95 11.19
N ASP A 193 9.94 -3.26 11.32
CA ASP A 193 10.18 -4.21 10.22
C ASP A 193 9.14 -4.06 9.11
N VAL A 194 7.91 -3.75 9.53
CA VAL A 194 6.80 -3.43 8.62
C VAL A 194 7.08 -2.12 7.88
N ILE A 195 7.50 -1.07 8.60
CA ILE A 195 7.89 0.20 7.99
C ILE A 195 9.05 0.00 7.01
N ALA A 196 10.10 -0.73 7.40
CA ALA A 196 11.24 -1.02 6.54
C ALA A 196 10.85 -1.82 5.28
N GLY A 197 9.85 -2.72 5.37
CA GLY A 197 9.28 -3.40 4.21
C GLY A 197 8.58 -2.45 3.24
N ALA A 198 7.85 -1.46 3.76
CA ALA A 198 7.22 -0.43 2.96
C ALA A 198 8.25 0.50 2.31
N GLU A 199 9.25 0.97 3.07
CA GLU A 199 10.33 1.82 2.56
C GLU A 199 11.10 1.15 1.41
N ARG A 200 11.53 -0.11 1.57
CA ARG A 200 12.18 -0.86 0.47
C ARG A 200 11.30 -0.96 -0.77
N THR A 201 9.99 -0.99 -0.60
CA THR A 201 9.03 -1.05 -1.72
C THR A 201 8.91 0.31 -2.41
N PHE A 202 8.83 1.41 -1.66
CA PHE A 202 8.91 2.76 -2.20
C PHE A 202 10.24 3.03 -2.92
N ASP A 203 11.37 2.55 -2.37
CA ASP A 203 12.69 2.66 -3.00
C ASP A 203 12.72 1.92 -4.34
N ALA A 204 12.13 0.73 -4.42
CA ALA A 204 12.04 -0.02 -5.67
C ALA A 204 11.24 0.74 -6.74
N PHE A 205 10.11 1.37 -6.37
CA PHE A 205 9.37 2.25 -7.27
C PHE A 205 10.19 3.47 -7.69
N THR A 206 10.82 4.15 -6.74
CA THR A 206 11.64 5.35 -6.99
C THR A 206 12.80 5.02 -7.92
N ALA A 207 13.52 3.93 -7.67
CA ALA A 207 14.62 3.47 -8.51
C ALA A 207 14.15 3.13 -9.93
N ALA A 208 13.01 2.43 -10.06
CA ALA A 208 12.46 2.08 -11.37
C ALA A 208 12.11 3.32 -12.21
N PHE A 209 11.43 4.31 -11.62
CA PHE A 209 11.03 5.53 -12.33
C PHE A 209 12.18 6.51 -12.55
N ARG A 210 13.26 6.44 -11.75
CA ARG A 210 14.51 7.15 -12.05
C ARG A 210 15.30 6.51 -13.20
N ALA A 211 15.35 5.17 -13.25
CA ALA A 211 16.03 4.44 -14.33
C ALA A 211 15.24 4.45 -15.64
N HIS A 212 13.91 4.55 -15.56
CA HIS A 212 12.99 4.61 -16.69
C HIS A 212 11.99 5.76 -16.51
N PRO A 213 12.41 7.02 -16.71
CA PRO A 213 11.53 8.17 -16.60
C PRO A 213 10.34 8.09 -17.56
N ILE A 214 9.19 8.63 -17.13
CA ILE A 214 7.97 8.69 -17.94
C ILE A 214 8.17 9.65 -19.14
N ALA A 215 8.82 10.79 -18.91
CA ALA A 215 9.16 11.75 -19.94
C ALA A 215 10.42 11.30 -20.69
N GLY A 216 10.25 10.96 -21.97
CA GLY A 216 11.27 10.33 -22.80
C GLY A 216 10.98 10.45 -24.29
N GLY A 217 10.69 11.67 -24.75
CA GLY A 217 10.80 12.12 -26.14
C GLY A 217 11.07 13.62 -26.09
N GLN A 218 12.21 14.07 -26.64
CA GLN A 218 12.62 15.48 -26.65
C GLN A 218 11.53 16.43 -27.20
N PRO A 219 11.59 17.74 -26.88
CA PRO A 219 10.85 18.77 -27.60
C PRO A 219 11.08 18.70 -29.12
#